data_AF-A0A932QIS1-F1
#
_entry.id   AF-A0A932QIS1-F1
#
_cell.length_a   1.000
_cell.length_b   1.000
_cell.length_c   1.000
_cell.angle_alpha   90.00
_cell.angle_beta   90.00
_cell.angle_gamma   90.00
#
_symmetry.space_group_name_H-M   'P 1'
#
loop_
_entity.id
_entity.type
_entity.pdbx_description
1 polymer ?
#
loop_
_entity_poly.entity_id
_entity_poly.type
_entity_poly.pdbx_seq_one_letter_code
_entity_poly.pdbx_strand_id
1 'polypeptide(L)'
;FSWLVWGILTGIVFFGQIAGHGGPGAWVTGFTAVICLVIFFLALSKGEKKIVLVDWLSLLGAGVALLLWAITKSPLLSVILVTLIDAFGFFPTFRKAYSKPREETLVQYVLAGLKFVLAFFALTKVSIITVFYPASLVIMNWAFVLMLVVRRRQLSNN
;
A
#
# COMPACT_ATOMS: atom_id res chain seq x y z
N PHE A 1 -11.49 -3.16 3.93
CA PHE A 1 -10.42 -3.60 4.85
C PHE A 1 -9.03 -3.17 4.42
N SER A 2 -8.69 -3.18 3.12
CA SER A 2 -7.34 -2.80 2.64
C SER A 2 -6.88 -1.42 3.12
N TRP A 3 -7.77 -0.42 3.16
CA TRP A 3 -7.45 0.92 3.66
C TRP A 3 -7.01 0.98 5.13
N LEU A 4 -7.58 0.12 5.99
CA LEU A 4 -7.16 0.02 7.39
C LEU A 4 -5.74 -0.59 7.47
N VAL A 5 -5.54 -1.69 6.73
CA VAL A 5 -4.26 -2.40 6.70
C VAL A 5 -3.15 -1.47 6.19
N TRP A 6 -3.36 -0.80 5.06
CA TRP A 6 -2.42 0.18 4.53
C TRP A 6 -2.21 1.36 5.48
N GLY A 7 -3.27 1.90 6.10
CA GLY A 7 -3.13 2.98 7.08
C GLY A 7 -2.20 2.61 8.26
N ILE A 8 -2.37 1.41 8.82
CA ILE A 8 -1.54 0.89 9.91
C ILE A 8 -0.09 0.65 9.43
N LEU A 9 0.10 -0.07 8.32
CA LEU A 9 1.42 -0.43 7.80
C LEU A 9 2.22 0.79 7.38
N THR A 10 1.61 1.70 6.61
CA THR A 10 2.24 2.95 6.19
C THR A 10 2.58 3.81 7.42
N GLY A 11 1.74 3.80 8.46
CA GLY A 11 2.04 4.48 9.73
C GLY A 11 3.28 3.90 10.43
N ILE A 12 3.40 2.57 10.50
CA ILE A 12 4.60 1.90 11.04
C ILE A 12 5.85 2.29 10.25
N VAL A 13 5.79 2.28 8.91
CA VAL A 13 6.92 2.69 8.09
C VAL A 13 7.28 4.15 8.29
N PHE A 14 6.29 5.03 8.42
CA PHE A 14 6.54 6.44 8.70
C PHE A 14 7.39 6.60 9.97
N PHE A 15 7.01 5.98 11.09
CA PHE A 15 7.80 6.03 12.31
C PHE A 15 9.19 5.38 12.15
N GLY A 16 9.30 4.29 11.38
CA GLY A 16 10.59 3.69 11.04
C GLY A 16 11.49 4.64 10.23
N GLN A 17 10.93 5.37 9.26
CA GLN A 17 11.65 6.37 8.48
C GLN A 17 12.07 7.58 9.33
N ILE A 18 11.24 8.02 10.27
CA ILE A 18 11.60 9.08 11.23
C ILE A 18 12.78 8.62 12.12
N ALA A 19 12.72 7.41 12.67
CA ALA A 19 13.81 6.83 13.46
C ALA A 19 15.11 6.65 12.63
N GLY A 20 14.97 6.37 11.32
CA GLY A 20 16.08 6.27 10.37
C GLY A 20 16.57 7.61 9.80
N HIS A 21 16.08 8.76 10.28
CA HIS A 21 16.39 10.08 9.76
C HIS A 21 16.10 10.26 8.26
N GLY A 22 14.97 9.71 7.79
CA GLY A 22 14.55 9.72 6.38
C GLY A 22 14.20 11.09 5.81
N GLY A 23 14.05 12.13 6.65
CA GLY A 23 13.83 13.50 6.22
C GLY A 23 12.46 13.74 5.55
N PRO A 24 12.34 14.71 4.64
CA PRO A 24 11.08 15.08 4.01
C PRO A 24 10.39 13.94 3.26
N GLY A 25 11.14 12.98 2.71
CA GLY A 25 10.57 11.78 2.10
C GLY A 25 9.66 10.98 3.04
N ALA A 26 9.93 11.02 4.36
CA ALA A 26 9.09 10.37 5.37
C ALA A 26 7.72 11.06 5.52
N TRP A 27 7.64 12.37 5.31
CA TRP A 27 6.39 13.12 5.48
C TRP A 27 5.30 12.66 4.52
N VAL A 28 5.70 12.28 3.30
CA VAL A 28 4.81 11.69 2.29
C VAL A 28 4.20 10.39 2.80
N THR A 29 5.01 9.54 3.43
CA THR A 29 4.57 8.29 4.04
C THR A 29 3.57 8.57 5.16
N GLY A 30 3.89 9.49 6.08
CA GLY A 30 2.99 9.88 7.19
C GLY A 30 1.65 10.42 6.70
N PHE A 31 1.65 11.33 5.73
CA PHE A 31 0.43 11.87 5.13
C PHE A 31 -0.42 10.76 4.48
N THR A 32 0.23 9.80 3.83
CA THR A 32 -0.45 8.66 3.21
C THR A 32 -1.15 7.80 4.25
N ALA A 33 -0.51 7.53 5.39
CA ALA A 33 -1.11 6.77 6.48
C ALA A 33 -2.42 7.43 6.98
N VAL A 34 -2.38 8.76 7.18
CA VAL A 34 -3.56 9.53 7.60
C VAL A 34 -4.69 9.42 6.57
N ILE A 35 -4.39 9.64 5.29
CA ILE A 35 -5.40 9.55 4.22
C ILE A 35 -6.00 8.14 4.13
N CYS A 36 -5.19 7.09 4.25
CA CYS A 36 -5.70 5.71 4.27
C CYS A 36 -6.68 5.48 5.42
N LEU A 37 -6.38 5.97 6.62
CA LEU A 37 -7.28 5.85 7.77
C LEU A 37 -8.57 6.64 7.57
N VAL A 38 -8.50 7.86 7.03
CA VAL A 38 -9.69 8.66 6.69
C VAL A 38 -10.57 7.92 5.69
N ILE A 39 -10.00 7.37 4.62
CA ILE A 39 -10.76 6.59 3.62
C ILE A 39 -11.38 5.35 4.26
N PHE A 40 -10.66 4.67 5.16
CA PHE A 40 -11.22 3.55 5.90
C PHE A 40 -12.46 3.94 6.72
N PHE A 41 -12.39 5.00 7.52
CA PHE A 41 -13.55 5.46 8.31
C PHE A 41 -14.73 5.88 7.43
N LEU A 42 -14.48 6.54 6.30
CA LEU A 42 -15.51 6.85 5.32
C LEU A 42 -16.11 5.57 4.70
N ALA A 43 -15.29 4.57 4.41
CA ALA A 43 -15.73 3.29 3.88
C ALA A 43 -16.59 2.48 4.86
N LEU A 44 -16.47 2.69 6.18
CA LEU A 44 -17.37 2.04 7.16
C LEU A 44 -18.82 2.51 7.02
N SER A 45 -19.04 3.75 6.58
CA SER A 45 -20.39 4.32 6.39
C SER A 45 -20.89 4.22 4.95
N LYS A 46 -20.01 4.46 3.96
CA LYS A 46 -20.37 4.58 2.53
C LYS A 46 -19.82 3.46 1.64
N GLY A 47 -19.03 2.53 2.20
CA GLY A 47 -18.34 1.50 1.43
C GLY A 47 -19.22 0.32 1.03
N GLU A 48 -18.71 -0.46 0.08
CA GLU A 48 -19.36 -1.67 -0.39
C GLU A 48 -19.38 -2.75 0.69
N LYS A 49 -20.57 -3.27 1.02
CA LYS A 49 -20.77 -4.23 2.12
C LYS A 49 -20.55 -5.69 1.72
N LYS A 50 -20.34 -5.98 0.43
CA LYS A 50 -20.04 -7.34 -0.06
C LYS A 50 -18.56 -7.64 0.12
N ILE A 51 -18.22 -8.17 1.28
CA ILE A 51 -16.87 -8.61 1.63
C ILE A 51 -16.78 -10.10 1.32
N VAL A 52 -15.79 -10.50 0.51
CA VAL A 52 -15.58 -11.91 0.15
C VAL A 52 -14.54 -12.56 1.07
N LEU A 53 -14.48 -13.89 1.09
CA LEU A 53 -13.53 -14.66 1.92
C LEU A 53 -12.07 -14.23 1.72
N VAL A 54 -11.68 -13.90 0.48
CA VAL A 54 -10.32 -13.43 0.16
C VAL A 54 -9.97 -12.14 0.92
N ASP A 55 -10.93 -11.22 1.10
CA ASP A 55 -10.69 -9.97 1.83
C ASP A 55 -10.43 -10.25 3.32
N TRP A 56 -11.12 -11.24 3.88
CA TRP A 56 -10.92 -11.69 5.26
C TRP A 56 -9.59 -12.43 5.44
N LEU A 57 -9.21 -13.29 4.50
CA LEU A 57 -7.92 -13.98 4.53
C LEU A 57 -6.75 -12.99 4.40
N SER A 58 -6.88 -11.97 3.55
CA SER A 58 -5.90 -10.88 3.47
C SER A 58 -5.83 -10.08 4.77
N LEU A 59 -6.97 -9.79 5.40
CA LEU A 59 -7.00 -9.09 6.70
C LEU A 59 -6.37 -9.93 7.82
N LEU A 60 -6.69 -11.21 7.89
CA LEU A 60 -6.12 -12.15 8.86
C LEU A 60 -4.61 -12.30 8.64
N GLY A 61 -4.18 -12.49 7.40
CA GLY A 61 -2.76 -12.56 7.03
C GLY A 61 -2.02 -11.29 7.43
N ALA A 62 -2.61 -10.11 7.19
CA ALA A 62 -2.05 -8.85 7.65
C ALA A 62 -1.98 -8.74 9.17
N GLY A 63 -3.01 -9.20 9.89
CA GLY A 63 -3.02 -9.24 11.36
C GLY A 63 -1.93 -10.15 11.92
N VAL A 64 -1.81 -11.38 11.41
CA VAL A 64 -0.76 -12.33 11.81
C VAL A 64 0.62 -11.75 11.56
N ALA A 65 0.82 -11.13 10.40
CA ALA A 65 2.11 -10.58 10.05
C ALA A 65 2.44 -9.29 10.83
N LEU A 66 1.45 -8.51 11.25
CA LEU A 66 1.62 -7.43 12.24
C LEU A 66 2.02 -7.96 13.62
N LEU A 67 1.48 -9.11 14.05
CA LEU A 67 1.91 -9.76 15.29
C LEU A 67 3.37 -10.26 15.19
N LEU A 68 3.75 -10.85 14.05
CA LEU A 68 5.13 -11.25 13.77
C LEU A 68 6.08 -10.04 13.75
N TRP A 69 5.63 -8.92 13.21
CA TRP A 69 6.36 -7.65 13.28
C TRP A 69 6.55 -7.19 14.74
N ALA A 70 5.50 -7.22 15.56
CA ALA A 70 5.55 -6.73 16.94
C ALA A 70 6.56 -7.48 17.84
N ILE A 71 6.83 -8.76 17.54
CA ILE A 71 7.86 -9.56 18.24
C ILE A 71 9.26 -9.44 17.61
N THR A 72 9.36 -8.87 16.41
CA THR A 72 10.62 -8.72 15.68
C THR A 72 11.37 -7.48 16.17
N LYS A 73 12.55 -7.67 16.77
CA LYS A 73 13.37 -6.57 17.31
C LYS A 73 14.31 -5.91 16.29
N SER A 74 14.39 -6.44 15.06
CA SER A 74 15.27 -5.91 14.01
C SER A 74 14.54 -4.88 13.14
N PRO A 75 15.09 -3.65 12.99
CA PRO A 75 14.52 -2.63 12.10
C PRO A 75 14.44 -3.07 10.64
N LEU A 76 15.44 -3.82 10.16
CA LEU A 76 15.47 -4.29 8.77
C LEU A 76 14.38 -5.34 8.50
N LEU A 77 14.29 -6.36 9.35
CA LEU A 77 13.25 -7.39 9.23
C LEU A 77 11.85 -6.78 9.34
N SER A 78 11.71 -5.75 10.18
CA SER A 78 10.46 -5.01 10.32
C SER A 78 10.00 -4.39 9.01
N VAL A 79 10.90 -3.66 8.32
CA VAL A 79 10.57 -3.03 7.03
C VAL A 79 10.28 -4.07 5.96
N ILE A 80 11.02 -5.17 5.92
CA ILE A 80 10.78 -6.26 4.96
C ILE A 80 9.39 -6.87 5.18
N LEU A 81 9.06 -7.23 6.43
CA LEU A 81 7.75 -7.80 6.76
C LEU A 81 6.63 -6.82 6.40
N VAL A 82 6.71 -5.57 6.86
CA VAL A 82 5.69 -4.56 6.56
C VAL A 82 5.51 -4.36 5.06
N THR A 83 6.61 -4.36 4.29
CA THR A 83 6.56 -4.25 2.83
C THR A 83 5.85 -5.44 2.18
N LEU A 84 6.14 -6.67 2.63
CA LEU A 84 5.48 -7.86 2.11
C LEU A 84 3.98 -7.86 2.43
N ILE A 85 3.61 -7.47 3.65
CA ILE A 85 2.20 -7.38 4.06
C ILE A 85 1.47 -6.35 3.21
N ASP A 86 2.10 -5.20 2.98
CA ASP A 86 1.53 -4.13 2.15
C ASP A 86 1.28 -4.60 0.71
N ALA A 87 2.25 -5.31 0.14
CA ALA A 87 2.12 -5.95 -1.18
C ALA A 87 0.99 -7.01 -1.21
N PHE A 88 0.82 -7.81 -0.16
CA PHE A 88 -0.34 -8.71 -0.04
C PHE A 88 -1.66 -7.94 0.06
N GLY A 89 -1.67 -6.75 0.64
CA GLY A 89 -2.83 -5.86 0.67
C GLY A 89 -3.32 -5.43 -0.72
N PHE A 90 -2.46 -5.44 -1.74
CA PHE A 90 -2.84 -5.20 -3.13
C PHE A 90 -3.58 -6.38 -3.76
N PHE A 91 -3.41 -7.61 -3.29
CA PHE A 91 -4.03 -8.80 -3.89
C PHE A 91 -5.55 -8.69 -4.11
N PRO A 92 -6.38 -8.35 -3.10
CA PRO A 92 -7.82 -8.17 -3.31
C PRO A 92 -8.12 -7.06 -4.31
N THR A 93 -7.33 -5.99 -4.33
CA THR A 93 -7.45 -4.89 -5.30
C THR A 93 -7.18 -5.37 -6.72
N PHE A 94 -6.08 -6.10 -6.96
CA PHE A 94 -5.78 -6.69 -8.28
C PHE A 94 -6.91 -7.60 -8.74
N ARG A 95 -7.38 -8.49 -7.85
CA ARG A 95 -8.49 -9.40 -8.16
C ARG A 95 -9.76 -8.65 -8.53
N LYS A 96 -10.19 -7.69 -7.70
CA LYS A 96 -11.41 -6.89 -7.94
C LYS A 96 -11.30 -6.12 -9.25
N ALA A 97 -10.17 -5.45 -9.47
CA ALA A 97 -9.91 -4.67 -10.66
C ALA A 97 -9.86 -5.52 -11.93
N TYR A 98 -9.36 -6.76 -11.86
CA TYR A 98 -9.35 -7.65 -13.01
C TYR A 98 -10.76 -8.10 -13.41
N SER A 99 -11.62 -8.39 -12.42
CA SER A 99 -13.02 -8.76 -12.64
C SER A 99 -13.90 -7.56 -13.03
N LYS A 100 -13.67 -6.39 -12.43
CA LYS A 100 -14.45 -5.16 -12.66
C LYS A 100 -13.53 -3.95 -12.92
N PRO A 101 -12.93 -3.86 -14.12
CA PRO A 101 -11.86 -2.90 -14.40
C PRO A 101 -12.26 -1.43 -14.34
N ARG A 102 -13.56 -1.11 -14.42
CA ARG A 102 -14.07 0.28 -14.41
C ARG A 102 -14.44 0.79 -13.02
N GLU A 103 -14.51 -0.07 -12.00
CA GLU A 103 -14.82 0.36 -10.62
C GLU A 103 -13.62 1.00 -9.91
N GLU A 104 -12.39 0.72 -10.37
CA GLU A 104 -11.17 1.28 -9.76
C GLU A 104 -10.71 2.56 -10.46
N THR A 105 -10.29 3.55 -9.66
CA THR A 105 -9.87 4.85 -10.16
C THR A 105 -8.39 4.81 -10.57
N LEU A 106 -8.10 4.62 -11.86
CA LEU A 106 -6.74 4.51 -12.39
C LEU A 106 -5.83 5.69 -11.99
N VAL A 107 -6.37 6.91 -12.01
CA VAL A 107 -5.64 8.14 -11.67
C VAL A 107 -5.06 8.06 -10.25
N GLN A 108 -5.77 7.44 -9.31
CA GLN A 108 -5.31 7.28 -7.93
C GLN A 108 -3.98 6.52 -7.86
N TYR A 109 -3.86 5.43 -8.61
CA TYR A 109 -2.68 4.57 -8.60
C TYR A 109 -1.50 5.18 -9.37
N VAL A 110 -1.78 5.91 -10.45
CA VAL A 110 -0.75 6.68 -11.17
C VAL A 110 -0.16 7.76 -10.26
N LEU A 111 -1.02 8.55 -9.60
CA LEU A 111 -0.58 9.60 -8.69
C LEU A 111 0.14 9.01 -7.47
N ALA A 112 -0.32 7.88 -6.94
CA ALA A 112 0.37 7.19 -5.85
C ALA A 112 1.77 6.73 -6.26
N GLY A 113 1.91 6.09 -7.42
CA GLY A 113 3.20 5.68 -7.97
C GLY A 113 4.14 6.86 -8.16
N LEU A 114 3.68 7.94 -8.80
CA LEU A 114 4.48 9.15 -9.01
C LEU A 114 4.90 9.81 -7.68
N LYS A 115 3.96 9.94 -6.74
CA LYS A 115 4.21 10.49 -5.41
C LYS A 115 5.33 9.72 -4.68
N PHE A 116 5.35 8.39 -4.76
CA PHE A 116 6.41 7.60 -4.13
C PHE A 116 7.76 7.65 -4.87
N VAL A 117 7.77 7.88 -6.18
CA VAL A 117 9.00 8.22 -6.91
C VAL A 117 9.58 9.54 -6.38
N LEU A 118 8.75 10.57 -6.25
CA LEU A 118 9.20 11.86 -5.69
C LEU A 118 9.66 11.71 -4.24
N ALA A 119 8.95 10.92 -3.44
CA ALA A 119 9.33 10.64 -2.05
C ALA A 119 10.71 9.96 -1.97
N PHE A 120 11.01 9.03 -2.88
CA PHE A 120 12.31 8.37 -2.97
C PHE A 120 13.44 9.38 -3.19
N PHE A 121 13.29 10.32 -4.13
CA PHE A 121 14.29 11.37 -4.38
C PHE A 121 14.38 12.40 -3.26
N ALA A 122 13.32 12.55 -2.44
CA ALA A 122 13.28 13.44 -1.30
C ALA A 122 13.85 12.83 0.00
N LEU A 123 14.30 11.57 -0.03
CA LEU A 123 14.93 10.93 1.14
C LEU A 123 16.31 11.55 1.42
N THR A 124 16.53 11.98 2.66
CA THR A 124 17.82 12.57 3.07
C THR A 124 18.90 11.52 3.32
N LYS A 125 18.51 10.32 3.79
CA LYS A 125 19.41 9.17 3.96
C LYS A 125 18.89 7.98 3.17
N VAL A 126 19.71 7.49 2.25
CA VAL A 126 19.43 6.32 1.43
C VAL A 126 19.98 5.08 2.15
N SER A 127 19.07 4.24 2.63
CA SER A 127 19.37 2.96 3.28
C SER A 127 18.30 1.95 2.87
N ILE A 128 18.55 0.65 3.09
CA ILE A 128 17.55 -0.38 2.81
C ILE A 128 16.25 -0.09 3.60
N ILE A 129 16.36 0.36 4.85
CA ILE A 129 15.22 0.68 5.72
C ILE A 129 14.37 1.82 5.14
N THR A 130 15.00 2.87 4.59
CA THR A 130 14.29 4.06 4.10
C THR A 130 13.76 3.89 2.67
N VAL A 131 14.42 3.08 1.85
CA VAL A 131 14.12 2.89 0.42
C VAL A 131 13.14 1.76 0.14
N PHE A 132 13.23 0.65 0.88
CA PHE A 132 12.59 -0.61 0.46
C PHE A 132 11.07 -0.48 0.35
N TYR A 133 10.44 0.23 1.28
CA TYR A 133 9.00 0.45 1.26
C TYR A 133 8.54 1.44 0.17
N PRO A 134 9.11 2.65 0.01
CA PRO A 134 8.77 3.50 -1.15
C PRO A 134 9.00 2.80 -2.49
N ALA A 135 10.08 2.05 -2.64
CA ALA A 135 10.39 1.34 -3.88
C ALA A 135 9.35 0.25 -4.20
N SER A 136 8.93 -0.53 -3.20
CA SER A 136 7.88 -1.53 -3.40
C SER A 136 6.55 -0.88 -3.79
N LEU A 137 6.19 0.26 -3.21
CA LEU A 137 4.98 0.99 -3.55
C LEU A 137 5.01 1.53 -4.98
N VAL A 138 6.17 2.03 -5.45
CA VAL A 138 6.33 2.39 -6.86
C VAL A 138 6.04 1.18 -7.75
N ILE A 139 6.69 0.05 -7.48
CA ILE A 139 6.54 -1.17 -8.29
C ILE A 139 5.09 -1.66 -8.30
N MET A 140 4.45 -1.79 -7.12
CA MET A 140 3.10 -2.32 -6.99
C MET A 140 2.05 -1.42 -7.65
N ASN A 141 2.16 -0.09 -7.48
CA ASN A 141 1.22 0.84 -8.11
C ASN A 141 1.35 0.81 -9.63
N TRP A 142 2.57 0.84 -10.19
CA TRP A 142 2.76 0.79 -11.64
C TRP A 142 2.39 -0.57 -12.24
N ALA A 143 2.66 -1.68 -11.53
CA ALA A 143 2.19 -3.01 -11.93
C ALA A 143 0.65 -3.07 -11.98
N PHE A 144 -0.02 -2.47 -11.00
CA PHE A 144 -1.48 -2.38 -10.98
C PHE A 144 -2.02 -1.54 -12.15
N VAL A 145 -1.43 -0.36 -12.39
CA VAL A 145 -1.79 0.50 -13.52
C VAL A 145 -1.64 -0.24 -14.84
N LEU A 146 -0.51 -0.92 -15.05
CA LEU A 146 -0.25 -1.69 -16.27
C LEU A 146 -1.31 -2.78 -16.47
N MET A 147 -1.56 -3.60 -15.45
CA MET A 147 -2.58 -4.65 -15.49
C MET A 147 -3.95 -4.07 -15.84
N LEU A 148 -4.35 -2.97 -15.19
CA LEU A 148 -5.66 -2.35 -15.38
C LEU A 148 -5.83 -1.78 -16.80
N VAL A 149 -4.79 -1.13 -17.35
CA VAL A 149 -4.79 -0.60 -18.72
C VAL A 149 -4.91 -1.73 -19.74
N VAL A 150 -4.10 -2.79 -19.59
CA VAL A 150 -4.15 -3.96 -20.48
C VAL A 150 -5.53 -4.60 -20.44
N ARG A 151 -6.08 -4.81 -19.24
CA ARG A 151 -7.40 -5.42 -19.07
C ARG A 151 -8.53 -4.59 -19.68
N ARG A 152 -8.49 -3.26 -19.52
CA ARG A 152 -9.47 -2.34 -20.13
C ARG A 152 -9.40 -2.36 -21.66
N ARG A 153 -8.20 -2.43 -22.24
CA ARG A 153 -8.01 -2.53 -23.70
C ARG A 153 -8.56 -3.84 -24.25
N GLN A 154 -8.29 -4.97 -23.59
CA GLN A 154 -8.83 -6.28 -24.00
C GLN A 154 -10.36 -6.31 -24.07
N LEU A 155 -11.03 -5.69 -23.10
CA LEU A 155 -12.50 -5.63 -23.06
C LEU A 155 -13.10 -4.56 -23.99
N SER A 156 -12.30 -3.63 -24.50
CA SER A 156 -12.75 -2.64 -25.48
C SER A 156 -12.62 -3.13 -26.93
N ASN A 157 -11.74 -4.12 -27.15
CA ASN A 157 -11.46 -4.71 -28.45
C ASN A 157 -12.28 -5.98 -28.73
N ASN A 158 -13.09 -6.43 -27.76
CA ASN A 158 -14.09 -7.50 -27.87
C ASN A 158 -15.48 -6.89 -27.89
#